data_AF-A0A8S3FKS2-F1
#
_entry.id   AF-A0A8S3FKS2-F1
#
_cell.length_a   1.000
_cell.length_b   1.000
_cell.length_c   1.000
_cell.angle_alpha   90.00
_cell.angle_beta   90.00
_cell.angle_gamma   90.00
#
_symmetry.space_group_name_H-M   'P 1'
#
loop_
_entity.id
_entity.type
_entity.pdbx_description
1 polymer ?
#
loop_
_entity_poly.entity_id
_entity_poly.type
_entity_poly.pdbx_seq_one_letter_code
_entity_poly.pdbx_strand_id
1 'polypeptide(L)'
;LPTGIYALSIPTCATWNQTGITVAGNSNGSSGSDLASLINPVDIFVDNNYTLYIADGDNNRAVRYYTNDTIGTVVAGNSTPGDSPSELNAPKGIAVDQYGAIIVADSSNYRIQRFPLGSTVGTTLAINSTTNILGQVRDLHINVNNEIFVTDSDYSHVIKYYPNNGVGVTFSRQLWIRLSSKSVVRPIWKFRRWK
;
A
#
# COMPACT_ATOMS: atom_id res chain seq x y z
N LEU A 1 -19.74 -25.59 4.07
CA LEU A 1 -18.85 -25.34 2.91
C LEU A 1 -17.82 -24.31 3.36
N PRO A 2 -16.52 -24.63 3.50
CA PRO A 2 -15.55 -23.61 3.86
C PRO A 2 -14.98 -22.97 2.59
N THR A 3 -15.38 -21.73 2.37
CA THR A 3 -14.72 -20.76 1.48
C THR A 3 -13.71 -19.98 2.31
N GLY A 4 -12.42 -20.21 2.10
CA GLY A 4 -11.39 -19.39 2.74
C GLY A 4 -10.00 -20.00 2.68
N ILE A 5 -9.21 -19.48 1.74
CA ILE A 5 -7.74 -19.55 1.68
C ILE A 5 -7.19 -20.98 1.59
N TYR A 6 -6.64 -21.32 0.42
CA TYR A 6 -5.81 -22.51 0.20
C TYR A 6 -4.46 -22.39 0.95
N ALA A 7 -4.49 -22.05 2.24
CA ALA A 7 -3.38 -22.38 3.10
C ALA A 7 -3.37 -23.90 3.15
N LEU A 8 -2.25 -24.54 2.77
CA LEU A 8 -1.98 -25.88 3.26
C LEU A 8 -2.35 -25.90 4.75
N SER A 9 -2.98 -26.97 5.22
CA SER A 9 -3.20 -27.13 6.66
C SER A 9 -1.85 -27.22 7.34
N ILE A 10 -1.29 -26.08 7.75
CA ILE A 10 -0.02 -25.99 8.46
C ILE A 10 -0.28 -26.62 9.83
N PRO A 11 0.36 -27.75 10.17
CA PRO A 11 0.16 -28.37 11.47
C PRO A 11 0.50 -27.38 12.59
N THR A 12 -0.18 -27.47 13.74
CA THR A 12 0.14 -26.63 14.92
C THR A 12 1.55 -26.88 15.46
N CYS A 13 2.19 -27.98 15.06
CA CYS A 13 3.57 -28.34 15.35
C CYS A 13 4.53 -28.10 14.18
N ALA A 14 4.12 -27.36 13.13
CA ALA A 14 4.99 -27.08 12.00
C ALA A 14 6.26 -26.35 12.44
N THR A 15 7.39 -26.82 11.91
CA THR A 15 8.69 -26.20 12.08
C THR A 15 9.17 -25.65 10.74
N TRP A 16 9.87 -24.53 10.75
CA TRP A 16 10.45 -23.92 9.56
C TRP A 16 11.87 -24.44 9.34
N ASN A 17 12.27 -24.61 8.07
CA ASN A 17 13.66 -24.88 7.75
C ASN A 17 14.52 -23.69 8.19
N GLN A 18 15.67 -23.97 8.77
CA GLN A 18 16.66 -22.94 9.14
C GLN A 18 17.44 -22.43 7.90
N THR A 19 17.31 -23.11 6.76
CA THR A 19 17.86 -22.68 5.48
C THR A 19 16.75 -22.15 4.58
N GLY A 20 16.87 -20.88 4.19
CA GLY A 20 16.03 -20.25 3.17
C GLY A 20 16.52 -20.49 1.74
N ILE A 21 15.69 -20.14 0.77
CA ILE A 21 16.06 -20.10 -0.66
C ILE A 21 15.96 -18.66 -1.15
N THR A 22 16.86 -18.25 -2.04
CA THR A 22 16.77 -16.95 -2.71
C THR A 22 15.79 -17.04 -3.87
N VAL A 23 14.77 -16.18 -3.87
CA VAL A 23 13.72 -16.13 -4.91
C VAL A 23 13.74 -14.84 -5.75
N ALA A 24 14.56 -13.87 -5.37
CA ALA A 24 14.81 -12.62 -6.11
C ALA A 24 16.19 -12.05 -5.72
N GLY A 25 16.85 -11.35 -6.63
CA GLY A 25 18.22 -10.86 -6.44
C GLY A 25 19.29 -11.94 -6.63
N ASN A 26 20.56 -11.58 -6.43
CA ASN A 26 21.67 -12.51 -6.60
C ASN A 26 21.70 -13.59 -5.49
N SER A 27 21.85 -14.85 -5.89
CA SER A 27 21.89 -16.00 -4.97
C SER A 27 23.08 -16.01 -4.00
N ASN A 28 24.17 -15.33 -4.36
CA ASN A 28 25.35 -15.14 -3.50
C ASN A 28 25.20 -13.93 -2.53
N GLY A 29 24.07 -13.21 -2.58
CA GLY A 29 23.80 -12.03 -1.76
C GLY A 29 24.51 -10.74 -2.21
N SER A 30 25.16 -10.70 -3.37
CA SER A 30 25.79 -9.46 -3.86
C SER A 30 24.75 -8.43 -4.29
N SER A 31 24.97 -7.17 -3.93
CA SER A 31 24.14 -6.04 -4.35
C SER A 31 24.45 -5.62 -5.80
N GLY A 32 23.45 -5.08 -6.52
CA GLY A 32 23.64 -4.53 -7.86
C GLY A 32 22.41 -3.78 -8.39
N SER A 33 22.63 -2.97 -9.42
CA SER A 33 21.59 -2.10 -10.01
C SER A 33 20.94 -2.66 -11.28
N ASP A 34 21.48 -3.75 -11.84
CA ASP A 34 20.84 -4.47 -12.94
C ASP A 34 19.52 -5.11 -12.48
N LEU A 35 18.76 -5.65 -13.44
CA LEU A 35 17.44 -6.22 -13.15
C LEU A 35 17.50 -7.61 -12.49
N ALA A 36 18.66 -8.28 -12.46
CA ALA A 36 18.84 -9.54 -11.73
C ALA A 36 19.23 -9.31 -10.26
N SER A 37 19.66 -8.09 -9.94
CA SER A 37 20.21 -7.69 -8.64
C SER A 37 19.29 -6.71 -7.90
N LEU A 38 19.48 -6.61 -6.58
CA LEU A 38 18.79 -5.67 -5.70
C LEU A 38 19.82 -4.92 -4.85
N ILE A 39 19.48 -3.73 -4.36
CA ILE A 39 20.27 -3.01 -3.34
C ILE A 39 19.33 -2.58 -2.22
N ASN A 40 19.58 -3.14 -1.02
CA ASN A 40 18.79 -2.87 0.18
C ASN A 40 17.27 -3.02 -0.04
N PRO A 41 16.79 -4.21 -0.49
CA PRO A 41 15.35 -4.45 -0.60
C PRO A 41 14.72 -4.41 0.79
N VAL A 42 13.68 -3.60 0.97
CA VAL A 42 13.15 -3.27 2.31
C VAL A 42 11.84 -4.00 2.62
N ASP A 43 10.97 -4.14 1.62
CA ASP A 43 9.62 -4.67 1.80
C ASP A 43 9.13 -5.42 0.55
N ILE A 44 8.15 -6.29 0.76
CA ILE A 44 7.57 -7.15 -0.26
C ILE A 44 6.04 -7.20 -0.21
N PHE A 45 5.43 -7.38 -1.38
CA PHE A 45 4.04 -7.80 -1.51
C PHE A 45 3.95 -9.03 -2.40
N VAL A 46 3.13 -10.00 -2.02
CA VAL A 46 2.86 -11.21 -2.82
C VAL A 46 1.38 -11.26 -3.16
N ASP A 47 1.06 -11.30 -4.45
CA ASP A 47 -0.34 -11.39 -4.91
C ASP A 47 -0.86 -12.84 -4.92
N ASN A 48 -2.15 -13.00 -5.22
CA ASN A 48 -2.79 -14.32 -5.29
C ASN A 48 -2.28 -15.22 -6.44
N ASN A 49 -1.51 -14.66 -7.38
CA ASN A 49 -0.85 -15.39 -8.46
C ASN A 49 0.60 -15.75 -8.11
N TYR A 50 1.03 -15.57 -6.85
CA TYR A 50 2.41 -15.75 -6.40
C TYR A 50 3.41 -14.83 -7.10
N THR A 51 2.94 -13.68 -7.57
CA THR A 51 3.78 -12.62 -8.10
C THR A 51 4.37 -11.83 -6.94
N LEU A 52 5.69 -11.71 -6.91
CA LEU A 52 6.42 -10.98 -5.89
C LEU A 52 6.71 -9.55 -6.37
N TYR A 53 6.41 -8.58 -5.53
CA TYR A 53 6.74 -7.16 -5.71
C TYR A 53 7.67 -6.75 -4.59
N ILE A 54 8.71 -5.98 -4.92
CA ILE A 54 9.79 -5.64 -3.98
C ILE A 54 10.04 -4.14 -4.05
N ALA A 55 10.10 -3.48 -2.90
CA ALA A 55 10.69 -2.15 -2.77
C ALA A 55 12.22 -2.27 -2.75
N ASP A 56 12.86 -1.97 -3.88
CA ASP A 56 14.31 -2.05 -4.08
C ASP A 56 14.92 -0.68 -3.72
N GLY A 57 15.10 -0.49 -2.41
CA GLY A 57 15.19 0.83 -1.77
C GLY A 57 16.33 1.69 -2.31
N ASP A 58 17.56 1.18 -2.30
CA ASP A 58 18.72 1.99 -2.69
C ASP A 58 18.87 2.08 -4.22
N ASN A 59 18.14 1.24 -4.98
CA ASN A 59 17.97 1.39 -6.42
C ASN A 59 16.81 2.34 -6.80
N ASN A 60 16.07 2.90 -5.82
CA ASN A 60 15.02 3.88 -6.05
C ASN A 60 13.93 3.41 -7.04
N ARG A 61 13.52 2.15 -6.90
CA ARG A 61 12.53 1.52 -7.79
C ARG A 61 11.70 0.48 -7.04
N ALA A 62 10.56 0.11 -7.63
CA ALA A 62 9.90 -1.16 -7.29
C ALA A 62 10.03 -2.13 -8.46
N VAL A 63 10.31 -3.40 -8.13
CA VAL A 63 10.46 -4.47 -9.12
C VAL A 63 9.49 -5.61 -8.86
N ARG A 64 9.12 -6.30 -9.94
CA ARG A 64 8.25 -7.48 -9.91
C ARG A 64 9.00 -8.71 -10.42
N TYR A 65 8.78 -9.84 -9.76
CA TYR A 65 9.25 -11.17 -10.14
C TYR A 65 8.05 -12.11 -10.20
N TYR A 66 7.91 -12.86 -11.29
CA TYR A 66 7.07 -14.04 -11.33
C TYR A 66 7.80 -15.23 -10.68
N THR A 67 7.04 -16.30 -10.43
CA THR A 67 7.62 -17.55 -9.92
C THR A 67 8.70 -18.06 -10.89
N ASN A 68 9.91 -18.32 -10.37
CA ASN A 68 11.10 -18.74 -11.11
C ASN A 68 11.77 -17.70 -12.01
N ASP A 69 11.35 -16.42 -11.95
CA ASP A 69 12.10 -15.35 -12.62
C ASP A 69 13.49 -15.20 -12.01
N THR A 70 14.49 -15.03 -12.87
CA THR A 70 15.87 -14.66 -12.48
C THR A 70 16.16 -13.18 -12.70
N ILE A 71 15.25 -12.47 -13.36
CA ILE A 71 15.36 -11.05 -13.71
C ILE A 71 14.03 -10.37 -13.41
N GLY A 72 14.07 -9.30 -12.63
CA GLY A 72 12.90 -8.50 -12.29
C GLY A 72 12.47 -7.55 -13.41
N THR A 73 11.24 -7.06 -13.31
CA THR A 73 10.72 -5.97 -14.16
C THR A 73 10.44 -4.74 -13.30
N VAL A 74 10.91 -3.56 -13.71
CA VAL A 74 10.55 -2.31 -13.01
C VAL A 74 9.06 -2.02 -13.20
N VAL A 75 8.35 -1.83 -12.09
CA VAL A 75 6.89 -1.57 -12.05
C VAL A 75 6.53 -0.24 -11.38
N ALA A 76 7.49 0.41 -10.70
CA ALA A 76 7.35 1.77 -10.20
C ALA A 76 8.71 2.46 -10.15
N GLY A 77 8.74 3.77 -10.43
CA GLY A 77 9.96 4.54 -10.51
C GLY A 77 10.76 4.28 -11.81
N ASN A 78 11.86 5.00 -11.97
CA ASN A 78 12.76 4.93 -13.12
C ASN A 78 14.21 4.60 -12.73
N SER A 79 14.42 4.11 -11.50
CA SER A 79 15.73 3.81 -10.91
C SER A 79 16.65 5.03 -10.70
N THR A 80 16.08 6.24 -10.71
CA THR A 80 16.78 7.49 -10.39
C THR A 80 16.19 8.08 -9.11
N PRO A 81 17.02 8.46 -8.12
CA PRO A 81 16.55 9.18 -6.95
C PRO A 81 16.02 10.55 -7.34
N GLY A 82 14.81 10.89 -6.90
CA GLY A 82 14.19 12.18 -7.17
C GLY A 82 12.75 12.24 -6.69
N ASP A 83 12.07 13.36 -6.94
CA ASP A 83 10.70 13.64 -6.50
C ASP A 83 9.71 13.83 -7.68
N SER A 84 10.16 13.64 -8.92
CA SER A 84 9.29 13.64 -10.08
C SER A 84 8.25 12.51 -10.01
N PRO A 85 7.16 12.56 -10.81
CA PRO A 85 6.15 11.49 -10.85
C PRO A 85 6.71 10.10 -11.19
N SER A 86 7.81 10.02 -11.93
CA SER A 86 8.49 8.76 -12.30
C SER A 86 9.71 8.43 -11.44
N GLU A 87 10.01 9.24 -10.42
CA GLU A 87 11.16 9.07 -9.54
C GLU A 87 10.70 8.68 -8.15
N LEU A 88 11.52 7.91 -7.47
CA LEU A 88 11.35 7.52 -6.07
C LEU A 88 12.64 7.87 -5.33
N ASN A 89 12.60 7.93 -4.01
CA ASN A 89 13.77 8.18 -3.18
C ASN A 89 13.71 7.31 -1.93
N ALA A 90 14.54 6.27 -1.93
CA ALA A 90 14.58 5.23 -0.90
C ALA A 90 13.18 4.70 -0.52
N PRO A 91 12.43 4.10 -1.47
CA PRO A 91 11.12 3.52 -1.18
C PRO A 91 11.25 2.36 -0.17
N LYS A 92 10.38 2.33 0.85
CA LYS A 92 10.49 1.32 1.94
C LYS A 92 9.30 0.42 2.10
N GLY A 93 8.11 0.83 1.68
CA GLY A 93 6.88 0.07 1.81
C GLY A 93 6.21 -0.11 0.45
N ILE A 94 5.62 -1.28 0.21
CA ILE A 94 4.97 -1.61 -1.06
C ILE A 94 3.67 -2.39 -0.85
N ALA A 95 2.64 -2.03 -1.59
CA ALA A 95 1.41 -2.82 -1.69
C ALA A 95 0.83 -2.71 -3.10
N VAL A 96 -0.10 -3.61 -3.41
CA VAL A 96 -0.84 -3.59 -4.67
C VAL A 96 -2.32 -3.41 -4.36
N ASP A 97 -2.96 -2.43 -5.02
CA ASP A 97 -4.39 -2.20 -4.86
C ASP A 97 -5.23 -3.21 -5.66
N GLN A 98 -6.56 -3.22 -5.44
CA GLN A 98 -7.47 -4.13 -6.13
C GLN A 98 -7.51 -3.98 -7.67
N TYR A 99 -6.95 -2.89 -8.20
CA TYR A 99 -6.84 -2.62 -9.64
C TYR A 99 -5.45 -2.98 -10.19
N GLY A 100 -4.57 -3.57 -9.37
CA GLY A 100 -3.21 -3.93 -9.75
C GLY A 100 -2.23 -2.75 -9.75
N ALA A 101 -2.62 -1.58 -9.22
CA ALA A 101 -1.71 -0.44 -9.12
C ALA A 101 -0.74 -0.62 -7.95
N ILE A 102 0.51 -0.22 -8.15
CA ILE A 102 1.55 -0.30 -7.13
C ILE A 102 1.49 0.93 -6.26
N ILE A 103 1.31 0.75 -4.96
CA ILE A 103 1.37 1.81 -3.96
C ILE A 103 2.72 1.71 -3.27
N VAL A 104 3.46 2.81 -3.24
CA VAL A 104 4.81 2.86 -2.69
C VAL A 104 4.89 3.94 -1.63
N ALA A 105 5.45 3.59 -0.47
CA ALA A 105 5.95 4.54 0.50
C ALA A 105 7.27 5.10 0.00
N ASP A 106 7.23 6.31 -0.55
CA ASP A 106 8.39 7.01 -1.08
C ASP A 106 9.05 7.81 0.06
N SER A 107 9.77 7.06 0.89
CA SER A 107 10.03 7.41 2.29
C SER A 107 10.88 8.66 2.48
N SER A 108 11.93 8.86 1.66
CA SER A 108 12.78 10.05 1.76
C SER A 108 12.13 11.29 1.14
N ASN A 109 11.05 11.11 0.38
CA ASN A 109 10.22 12.19 -0.15
C ASN A 109 8.97 12.46 0.71
N TYR A 110 8.80 11.76 1.84
CA TYR A 110 7.69 11.94 2.79
C TYR A 110 6.31 11.89 2.11
N ARG A 111 6.14 10.95 1.17
CA ARG A 111 4.91 10.82 0.37
C ARG A 111 4.53 9.36 0.12
N ILE A 112 3.28 9.17 -0.28
CA ILE A 112 2.74 7.92 -0.78
C ILE A 112 2.43 8.12 -2.26
N GLN A 113 3.01 7.27 -3.12
CA GLN A 113 2.82 7.32 -4.57
C GLN A 113 1.96 6.12 -5.02
N ARG A 114 1.14 6.34 -6.05
CA ARG A 114 0.38 5.30 -6.75
C ARG A 114 0.79 5.23 -8.21
N PHE A 115 1.20 4.05 -8.66
CA PHE A 115 1.59 3.76 -10.03
C PHE A 115 0.53 2.85 -10.66
N PRO A 116 -0.26 3.35 -11.64
CA PRO A 116 -1.23 2.52 -12.35
C PRO A 116 -0.59 1.26 -12.93
N LEU A 117 -1.37 0.17 -13.04
CA LEU A 117 -0.88 -1.08 -13.61
C LEU A 117 -0.25 -0.84 -14.99
N GLY A 118 1.02 -1.23 -15.14
CA GLY A 118 1.79 -1.06 -16.38
C GLY A 118 2.42 0.32 -16.57
N SER A 119 2.30 1.23 -15.61
CA SER A 119 2.94 2.56 -15.65
C SER A 119 4.05 2.67 -14.61
N THR A 120 5.20 3.20 -15.01
CA THR A 120 6.28 3.61 -14.09
C THR A 120 6.17 5.08 -13.68
N VAL A 121 5.12 5.78 -14.14
CA VAL A 121 4.79 7.15 -13.76
C VAL A 121 3.62 7.11 -12.78
N GLY A 122 3.82 7.71 -11.61
CA GLY A 122 2.87 7.69 -10.50
C GLY A 122 2.15 9.02 -10.25
N THR A 123 1.18 8.96 -9.35
CA THR A 123 0.45 10.10 -8.80
C THR A 123 0.58 10.11 -7.28
N THR A 124 0.79 11.27 -6.68
CA THR A 124 0.87 11.42 -5.23
C THR A 124 -0.51 11.25 -4.59
N LEU A 125 -0.64 10.29 -3.68
CA LEU A 125 -1.87 10.07 -2.90
C LEU A 125 -1.89 10.90 -1.61
N ALA A 126 -0.74 10.99 -0.95
CA ALA A 126 -0.55 11.76 0.27
C ALA A 126 0.89 12.27 0.33
N ILE A 127 1.10 13.46 0.91
CA ILE A 127 2.42 14.07 1.07
C ILE A 127 2.44 14.93 2.33
N ASN A 128 3.62 15.05 2.94
CA ASN A 128 3.82 15.98 4.04
C ASN A 128 3.42 17.41 3.65
N SER A 129 2.53 18.00 4.44
CA SER A 129 2.02 19.36 4.22
C SER A 129 1.46 19.94 5.51
N THR A 130 1.03 21.20 5.49
CA THR A 130 0.45 21.87 6.66
C THR A 130 -0.82 21.21 7.20
N THR A 131 -1.55 20.46 6.36
CA THR A 131 -2.79 19.77 6.73
C THR A 131 -2.62 18.26 6.86
N ASN A 132 -1.46 17.73 6.48
CA ASN A 132 -1.12 16.31 6.57
C ASN A 132 0.32 16.17 7.05
N ILE A 133 0.49 16.05 8.37
CA ILE A 133 1.79 15.78 8.98
C ILE A 133 2.15 14.34 8.65
N LEU A 134 3.16 14.17 7.79
CA LEU A 134 3.67 12.88 7.36
C LEU A 134 5.20 12.92 7.35
N GLY A 135 5.83 12.01 8.07
CA GLY A 135 7.27 11.83 8.09
C GLY A 135 7.71 10.68 7.20
N GLN A 136 8.79 10.00 7.60
CA GLN A 136 9.24 8.79 6.94
C GLN A 136 8.21 7.67 7.09
N VAL A 137 7.49 7.43 6.00
CA VAL A 137 6.65 6.23 5.87
C VAL A 137 7.54 5.02 5.68
N ARG A 138 7.49 4.03 6.59
CA ARG A 138 8.32 2.82 6.49
C ARG A 138 7.61 1.67 5.81
N ASP A 139 6.39 1.39 6.25
CA ASP A 139 5.57 0.29 5.77
C ASP A 139 4.16 0.82 5.47
N LEU A 140 3.47 0.17 4.53
CA LEU A 140 2.08 0.45 4.21
C LEU A 140 1.28 -0.83 3.97
N HIS A 141 -0.01 -0.79 4.32
CA HIS A 141 -0.94 -1.87 4.06
C HIS A 141 -2.24 -1.35 3.48
N ILE A 142 -2.83 -2.09 2.56
CA ILE A 142 -4.11 -1.76 1.94
C ILE A 142 -5.11 -2.84 2.30
N ASN A 143 -6.24 -2.43 2.89
CA ASN A 143 -7.30 -3.38 3.21
C ASN A 143 -8.27 -3.59 2.03
N VAL A 144 -9.23 -4.49 2.22
CA VAL A 144 -10.27 -4.81 1.22
C VAL A 144 -11.17 -3.63 0.81
N ASN A 145 -11.19 -2.55 1.59
CA ASN A 145 -11.92 -1.32 1.27
C ASN A 145 -11.06 -0.28 0.55
N ASN A 146 -9.83 -0.64 0.16
CA ASN A 146 -8.84 0.26 -0.43
C ASN A 146 -8.42 1.42 0.49
N GLU A 147 -8.54 1.25 1.82
CA GLU A 147 -7.96 2.17 2.80
C GLU A 147 -6.48 1.84 3.00
N ILE A 148 -5.64 2.87 3.04
CA ILE A 148 -4.19 2.74 3.20
C ILE A 148 -3.83 3.04 4.65
N PHE A 149 -3.13 2.12 5.30
CA PHE A 149 -2.56 2.27 6.63
C PHE A 149 -1.06 2.42 6.47
N VAL A 150 -0.45 3.42 7.10
CA VAL A 150 0.99 3.66 7.01
C VAL A 150 1.62 3.82 8.37
N THR A 151 2.87 3.36 8.51
CA THR A 151 3.70 3.62 9.69
C THR A 151 4.56 4.85 9.46
N ASP A 152 4.33 5.89 10.26
CA ASP A 152 5.10 7.14 10.25
C ASP A 152 6.10 7.13 11.41
N SER A 153 7.38 6.95 11.06
CA SER A 153 8.43 6.78 12.06
C SER A 153 8.93 8.10 12.67
N ASP A 154 8.79 9.22 11.97
CA ASP A 154 9.27 10.50 12.52
C ASP A 154 8.29 11.07 13.54
N TYR A 155 7.00 10.83 13.33
CA TYR A 155 5.93 11.31 14.20
C TYR A 155 5.34 10.23 15.12
N SER A 156 5.90 9.01 15.11
CA SER A 156 5.44 7.88 15.96
C SER A 156 3.95 7.59 15.81
N HIS A 157 3.43 7.67 14.58
CA HIS A 157 2.01 7.51 14.28
C HIS A 157 1.75 6.34 13.33
N VAL A 158 0.53 5.81 13.41
CA VAL A 158 -0.05 4.99 12.33
C VAL A 158 -1.20 5.79 11.73
N ILE A 159 -1.07 6.12 10.45
CA ILE A 159 -2.01 7.01 9.76
C ILE A 159 -2.87 6.18 8.81
N LYS A 160 -4.17 6.50 8.74
CA LYS A 160 -5.10 5.89 7.79
C LYS A 160 -5.56 6.91 6.76
N TYR A 161 -5.40 6.58 5.49
CA TYR A 161 -5.93 7.31 4.34
C TYR A 161 -7.12 6.56 3.74
N TYR A 162 -8.18 7.29 3.44
CA TYR A 162 -9.35 6.76 2.75
C TYR A 162 -9.14 6.80 1.24
N PRO A 163 -9.68 5.84 0.49
CA PRO A 163 -9.73 5.98 -0.96
C PRO A 163 -10.58 7.21 -1.29
N ASN A 164 -10.07 8.06 -2.18
CA ASN A 164 -10.87 9.14 -2.73
C ASN A 164 -11.95 8.51 -3.61
N ASN A 165 -13.19 8.41 -3.12
CA ASN A 165 -14.34 7.92 -3.87
C ASN A 165 -14.80 8.89 -5.00
N GLY A 166 -13.87 9.66 -5.57
CA GLY A 166 -14.12 10.76 -6.50
C GLY A 166 -14.29 12.10 -5.77
N VAL A 167 -13.47 13.08 -6.17
CA VAL A 167 -13.68 14.54 -6.05
C VAL A 167 -14.17 15.10 -4.70
N GLY A 168 -13.26 15.75 -3.96
CA GLY A 168 -13.61 16.91 -3.14
C GLY A 168 -14.45 16.69 -1.88
N VAL A 169 -14.00 15.87 -0.93
CA VAL A 169 -14.57 15.89 0.42
C VAL A 169 -13.47 15.88 1.48
N THR A 170 -13.20 17.06 2.02
CA THR A 170 -12.49 17.28 3.28
C THR A 170 -13.33 16.68 4.41
N PHE A 171 -12.98 15.49 4.91
CA PHE A 171 -13.46 15.08 6.23
C PHE A 171 -12.60 15.73 7.30
N SER A 172 -12.91 17.00 7.61
CA SER A 172 -12.57 17.59 8.90
C SER A 172 -13.25 16.73 9.96
N ARG A 173 -12.47 16.03 10.77
CA ARG A 173 -12.98 15.32 11.95
C ARG A 173 -13.45 16.34 12.98
N GLN A 174 -14.72 16.75 12.90
CA GLN A 174 -15.41 17.37 14.03
C GLN A 174 -16.55 16.48 14.53
N LEU A 175 -16.44 16.17 15.82
CA LEU A 175 -17.47 15.82 16.80
C LEU A 175 -18.50 14.74 16.42
N TRP A 176 -18.33 13.56 17.01
CA TRP A 176 -19.45 12.66 17.28
C TRP A 176 -20.34 13.27 18.38
N ILE A 177 -21.49 13.83 18.01
CA ILE A 177 -22.63 13.96 18.94
C ILE A 177 -23.43 12.67 18.84
N ARG A 178 -23.45 11.90 19.92
CA ARG A 178 -24.40 10.78 20.09
C ARG A 178 -25.82 11.36 20.09
N LEU A 179 -26.61 11.05 19.07
CA LEU A 179 -28.06 11.09 19.19
C LEU A 179 -28.52 9.73 19.71
N SER A 180 -28.80 9.64 21.00
CA SER A 180 -29.68 8.59 21.50
C SER A 180 -31.12 9.01 21.24
N SER A 181 -31.83 8.31 20.37
CA SER A 181 -33.28 8.44 20.28
C SER A 181 -33.95 7.10 20.64
N LYS A 182 -34.14 6.90 21.95
CA LYS A 182 -35.39 6.30 22.39
C LYS A 182 -36.47 7.37 22.17
N SER A 183 -37.36 7.15 21.21
CA SER A 183 -38.78 7.52 21.30
C SER A 183 -39.51 7.04 20.05
N VAL A 184 -40.22 5.93 20.21
CA VAL A 184 -41.26 5.47 19.29
C VAL A 184 -42.48 6.37 19.48
N VAL A 185 -42.92 7.06 18.43
CA VAL A 185 -44.31 7.50 18.27
C VAL A 185 -44.68 7.37 16.79
N ARG A 186 -45.73 6.59 16.49
CA ARG A 186 -46.30 6.42 15.13
C ARG A 186 -47.46 7.42 14.88
N PRO A 187 -48.10 7.48 13.69
CA PRO A 187 -48.37 8.73 12.98
C PRO A 187 -49.79 9.28 13.22
N ILE A 188 -50.00 10.58 13.02
CA ILE A 188 -51.35 11.14 12.83
C ILE A 188 -51.46 11.65 11.40
N TRP A 189 -52.26 10.95 10.60
CA TRP A 189 -52.73 11.42 9.31
C TRP A 189 -53.76 12.53 9.51
N LYS A 190 -53.55 13.70 8.91
CA LYS A 190 -54.62 14.66 8.61
C LYS A 190 -54.51 15.12 7.17
N PHE A 191 -55.42 14.61 6.33
CA PHE A 191 -55.76 15.19 5.05
C PHE A 191 -56.39 16.56 5.25
N ARG A 192 -55.98 17.55 4.47
CA ARG A 192 -56.86 18.65 4.04
C ARG A 192 -56.48 19.09 2.62
N ARG A 193 -57.48 19.05 1.75
CA ARG A 193 -57.44 19.40 0.32
C ARG A 193 -58.23 20.69 0.13
N TRP A 194 -57.63 21.74 -0.44
CA TRP A 194 -58.20 22.92 -1.12
C TRP A 194 -56.98 23.61 -1.78
N LYS A 195 -56.92 24.03 -3.05
CA LYS A 195 -57.91 24.30 -4.10
C LYS A 195 -57.71 23.41 -5.32
#